data_AF-A0A2V6DA48-F1
#
_entry.id   AF-A0A2V6DA48-F1
#
_cell.length_a   1.000
_cell.length_b   1.000
_cell.length_c   1.000
_cell.angle_alpha   90.00
_cell.angle_beta   90.00
_cell.angle_gamma   90.00
#
_symmetry.space_group_name_H-M   'P 1'
#
loop_
_entity.id
_entity.type
_entity.pdbx_description
1 polymer ?
#
loop_
_entity_poly.entity_id
_entity_poly.type
_entity_poly.pdbx_seq_one_letter_code
_entity_poly.pdbx_strand_id
1 'polypeptide(L)'
;GRVASSAQGCYALVDYVNFKGEGTLATERYHGQGWGLLQVLENMHGSQSALDEFAASAKTVLRRRVANSPPERGEARWMAGWLARVDGYAK
;
A
#
# COMPACT_ATOMS: atom_id res chain seq x y z
N GLY A 1 -10.33 3.07 -12.55
CA GLY A 1 -10.69 2.74 -11.15
C GLY A 1 -10.97 4.00 -10.37
N ARG A 2 -11.73 3.92 -9.26
CA ARG A 2 -12.18 5.07 -8.44
C ARG A 2 -11.05 6.02 -7.99
N VAL A 3 -9.83 5.51 -7.82
CA VAL A 3 -8.66 6.32 -7.43
C VAL A 3 -8.15 7.16 -8.62
N ALA A 4 -8.14 6.63 -9.84
CA ALA A 4 -7.59 7.32 -11.01
C ALA A 4 -8.49 8.44 -11.57
N SER A 5 -9.60 8.78 -10.89
CA SER A 5 -10.54 9.82 -11.36
C SER A 5 -10.13 11.24 -10.96
N SER A 6 -9.03 11.39 -10.20
CA SER A 6 -8.47 12.70 -9.83
C SER A 6 -6.96 12.72 -10.05
N ALA A 7 -6.39 13.91 -10.28
CA ALA A 7 -4.95 14.09 -10.40
C ALA A 7 -4.20 13.57 -9.16
N GLN A 8 -4.77 13.81 -7.97
CA GLN A 8 -4.23 13.33 -6.70
C GLN A 8 -4.23 11.81 -6.59
N GLY A 9 -5.29 11.14 -7.08
CA GLY A 9 -5.31 9.68 -7.07
C GLY A 9 -4.38 9.07 -8.11
N CYS A 10 -4.21 9.68 -9.29
CA CYS A 10 -3.15 9.28 -10.22
C CYS A 10 -1.76 9.40 -9.58
N TYR A 11 -1.50 10.50 -8.87
CA TYR A 11 -0.27 10.68 -8.10
C TYR A 11 -0.09 9.57 -7.05
N ALA A 12 -1.12 9.27 -6.24
CA ALA A 12 -1.04 8.23 -5.22
C ALA A 12 -0.75 6.83 -5.80
N LEU A 13 -1.33 6.50 -6.96
CA LEU A 13 -1.07 5.23 -7.66
C LEU A 13 0.39 5.13 -8.12
N VAL A 14 0.87 6.16 -8.83
CA VAL A 14 2.25 6.19 -9.35
C VAL A 14 3.27 6.20 -8.21
N ASP A 15 3.01 7.00 -7.18
CA ASP A 15 3.89 7.07 -6.01
C ASP A 15 3.97 5.74 -5.27
N TYR A 16 2.84 5.05 -5.09
CA TYR A 16 2.83 3.74 -4.43
C TYR A 16 3.59 2.67 -5.22
N VAL A 17 3.46 2.65 -6.55
CA VAL A 17 4.23 1.75 -7.42
C VAL A 17 5.73 2.02 -7.25
N ASN A 18 6.16 3.28 -7.28
CA ASN A 18 7.57 3.63 -7.06
C ASN A 18 8.06 3.30 -5.65
N PHE A 19 7.15 3.29 -4.67
CA PHE A 19 7.47 3.07 -3.27
C PHE A 19 7.55 1.58 -2.88
N LYS A 20 6.59 0.76 -3.33
CA LYS A 20 6.45 -0.65 -2.91
C LYS A 20 6.34 -1.65 -4.04
N GLY A 21 6.24 -1.17 -5.28
CA GLY A 21 6.05 -1.96 -6.46
C GLY A 21 4.59 -2.25 -6.78
N GLU A 22 4.38 -2.92 -7.91
CA GLU A 22 3.05 -3.19 -8.45
C GLU A 22 2.35 -4.33 -7.69
N GLY A 23 3.08 -5.26 -7.09
CA GLY A 23 2.52 -6.42 -6.37
C GLY A 23 2.14 -7.58 -7.30
N THR A 24 2.69 -7.58 -8.51
CA THR A 24 2.48 -8.60 -9.54
C THR A 24 3.59 -9.64 -9.54
N LEU A 25 4.77 -9.32 -9.00
CA LEU A 25 5.90 -10.25 -8.98
C LEU A 25 5.75 -11.29 -7.85
N ALA A 26 6.21 -12.51 -8.10
CA ALA A 26 6.25 -13.56 -7.07
C ALA A 26 7.18 -13.20 -5.90
N THR A 27 8.19 -12.36 -6.16
CA THR A 27 9.14 -11.86 -5.16
C THR A 27 8.56 -10.77 -4.26
N GLU A 28 7.39 -10.22 -4.59
CA GLU A 28 6.71 -9.18 -3.81
C GLU A 28 5.73 -9.75 -2.78
N ARG A 29 6.08 -10.90 -2.18
CA ARG A 29 5.20 -11.68 -1.30
C ARG A 29 5.96 -12.26 -0.11
N TYR A 30 5.30 -12.29 1.04
CA TYR A 30 5.67 -13.12 2.17
C TYR A 30 4.51 -14.07 2.46
N HIS A 31 4.79 -15.37 2.58
CA HIS A 31 3.76 -16.40 2.80
C HIS A 31 2.58 -16.30 1.79
N GLY A 32 2.89 -16.02 0.51
CA GLY A 32 1.89 -15.82 -0.54
C GLY A 32 1.12 -14.49 -0.51
N GLN A 33 1.24 -13.73 0.57
CA GLN A 33 0.59 -12.43 0.74
C GLN A 33 1.43 -11.31 0.15
N GLY A 34 0.90 -10.67 -0.89
CA GLY A 34 1.57 -9.55 -1.57
C GLY A 34 1.41 -8.21 -0.83
N TRP A 35 2.23 -7.24 -1.23
CA TRP A 35 2.23 -5.89 -0.65
C TRP A 35 2.24 -4.72 -1.63
N GLY A 36 2.20 -4.98 -2.93
CA GLY A 36 2.24 -3.92 -3.94
C GLY A 36 0.88 -3.32 -4.22
N LEU A 37 0.82 -2.44 -5.22
CA LEU A 37 -0.39 -1.71 -5.59
C LEU A 37 -1.61 -2.64 -5.80
N LEU A 38 -1.43 -3.80 -6.43
CA LEU A 38 -2.49 -4.79 -6.64
C LEU A 38 -3.22 -5.14 -5.34
N GLN A 39 -2.48 -5.48 -4.28
CA GLN A 39 -3.09 -5.88 -3.00
C GLN A 39 -3.76 -4.70 -2.28
N VAL A 40 -3.29 -3.48 -2.52
CA VAL A 40 -3.97 -2.29 -2.01
C VAL A 40 -5.33 -2.15 -2.67
N LEU A 41 -5.40 -2.30 -4.00
CA LEU A 41 -6.65 -2.18 -4.77
C LEU A 41 -7.63 -3.34 -4.46
N GLU A 42 -7.15 -4.57 -4.30
CA GLU A 42 -7.95 -5.74 -3.92
C GLU A 42 -8.61 -5.58 -2.54
N ASN A 43 -7.98 -4.82 -1.65
CA ASN A 43 -8.46 -4.56 -0.29
C ASN A 43 -9.30 -3.26 -0.19
N MET A 44 -9.71 -2.68 -1.33
CA MET A 44 -10.69 -1.58 -1.38
C MET A 44 -12.10 -2.12 -1.66
N HIS A 45 -13.10 -1.67 -0.91
CA HIS A 45 -14.48 -2.20 -0.94
C HIS A 45 -15.56 -1.14 -1.23
N GLY A 46 -15.20 0.14 -1.36
CA GLY A 46 -16.15 1.22 -1.63
C GLY A 46 -16.81 1.85 -0.41
N SER A 47 -16.23 1.67 0.79
CA SER A 47 -16.85 2.17 2.03
C SER A 47 -16.65 3.67 2.28
N GLN A 48 -15.71 4.31 1.59
CA GLN A 48 -15.24 5.68 1.86
C GLN A 48 -14.86 6.41 0.55
N SER A 49 -14.34 7.64 0.67
CA SER A 49 -13.68 8.33 -0.44
C SER A 49 -12.55 7.45 -0.99
N ALA A 50 -12.28 7.56 -2.30
CA ALA A 50 -11.32 6.68 -2.95
C ALA A 50 -9.89 6.84 -2.39
N LEU A 51 -9.50 8.06 -2.01
CA LEU A 51 -8.17 8.36 -1.47
C LEU A 51 -8.03 7.92 -0.01
N ASP A 52 -9.05 8.16 0.82
CA ASP A 52 -9.06 7.69 2.22
C ASP A 52 -9.00 6.16 2.26
N GLU A 53 -9.81 5.51 1.42
CA GLU A 53 -9.83 4.06 1.32
C GLU A 53 -8.51 3.51 0.78
N PHE A 54 -7.89 4.18 -0.19
CA PHE A 54 -6.58 3.81 -0.70
C PHE A 54 -5.50 3.91 0.38
N ALA A 55 -5.45 5.01 1.13
CA ALA A 55 -4.53 5.19 2.24
C ALA A 55 -4.75 4.14 3.34
N ALA A 56 -6.00 3.91 3.75
CA ALA A 56 -6.34 2.89 4.75
C ALA A 56 -5.93 1.48 4.31
N SER A 57 -6.23 1.13 3.06
CA SER A 57 -5.87 -0.16 2.46
C SER A 57 -4.35 -0.34 2.40
N ALA A 58 -3.61 0.68 1.96
CA ALA A 58 -2.16 0.68 1.93
C ALA A 58 -1.56 0.44 3.32
N LYS A 59 -2.11 1.06 4.38
CA LYS A 59 -1.66 0.81 5.77
C LYS A 59 -1.88 -0.64 6.19
N THR A 60 -3.04 -1.22 5.87
CA THR A 60 -3.35 -2.63 6.19
C THR A 60 -2.36 -3.58 5.51
N VAL A 61 -2.12 -3.36 4.22
CA VAL A 61 -1.17 -4.14 3.42
C VAL A 61 0.25 -4.04 3.98
N LEU A 62 0.71 -2.84 4.34
CA LEU A 62 2.04 -2.62 4.91
C LEU A 62 2.21 -3.26 6.29
N ARG A 63 1.19 -3.18 7.15
CA ARG A 63 1.21 -3.87 8.46
C ARG A 63 1.31 -5.38 8.30
N ARG A 64 0.52 -5.97 7.38
CA ARG A 64 0.59 -7.40 7.06
C ARG A 64 1.98 -7.78 6.54
N ARG A 65 2.58 -6.98 5.66
CA ARG A 65 3.95 -7.19 5.18
C ARG A 65 4.94 -7.29 6.33
N VAL A 66 4.94 -6.32 7.23
CA VAL A 66 5.90 -6.31 8.36
C VAL A 66 5.66 -7.45 9.33
N ALA A 67 4.40 -7.80 9.60
CA ALA A 67 4.06 -8.96 10.42
C ALA A 67 4.57 -10.29 9.82
N ASN A 68 4.62 -10.38 8.50
CA ASN A 68 5.12 -11.55 7.76
C ASN A 68 6.60 -11.45 7.38
N SER A 69 7.29 -10.36 7.71
CA SER A 69 8.70 -10.16 7.33
C SER A 69 9.61 -11.04 8.17
N PRO A 70 10.62 -11.70 7.57
CA PRO A 70 11.69 -12.34 8.33
C PRO A 70 12.34 -11.33 9.29
N PRO A 71 12.55 -11.68 10.58
CA PRO A 71 13.09 -10.77 11.59
C PRO A 71 14.42 -10.11 11.21
N GLU A 72 15.29 -10.84 10.50
CA GLU A 72 16.60 -10.39 10.04
C GLU A 72 16.53 -9.20 9.07
N ARG A 73 15.40 -8.98 8.38
CA ARG A 73 15.21 -7.78 7.54
C ARG A 73 14.95 -6.53 8.36
N GLY A 74 14.38 -6.69 9.56
CA GLY A 74 14.08 -5.58 10.47
C GLY A 74 13.17 -4.51 9.84
N GLU A 75 12.16 -4.90 9.06
CA GLU A 75 11.29 -3.96 8.34
C GLU A 75 10.46 -3.07 9.28
N ALA A 76 10.19 -3.52 10.51
CA ALA A 76 9.42 -2.78 11.51
C ALA A 76 9.97 -1.38 11.80
N ARG A 77 11.29 -1.18 11.67
CA ARG A 77 11.95 0.12 11.86
C ARG A 77 11.45 1.20 10.90
N TRP A 78 10.93 0.81 9.73
CA TRP A 78 10.46 1.71 8.70
C TRP A 78 8.95 1.97 8.75
N MET A 79 8.21 1.21 9.57
CA MET A 79 6.75 1.24 9.59
C MET A 79 6.20 2.64 9.81
N ALA A 80 6.73 3.37 10.80
CA ALA A 80 6.25 4.72 11.11
C ALA A 80 6.36 5.67 9.89
N GLY A 81 7.51 5.64 9.19
CA GLY A 81 7.71 6.46 7.98
C GLY A 81 6.84 6.01 6.81
N TRP A 82 6.60 4.71 6.66
CA TRP A 82 5.72 4.20 5.62
C TRP A 82 4.27 4.60 5.84
N LEU A 83 3.78 4.54 7.08
CA LEU A 83 2.44 5.00 7.44
C LEU A 83 2.28 6.50 7.21
N ALA A 84 3.27 7.31 7.61
CA ALA A 84 3.27 8.75 7.37
C ALA A 84 3.23 9.12 5.88
N ARG A 85 3.92 8.36 5.02
CA ARG A 85 3.88 8.55 3.56
C ARG A 85 2.48 8.32 3.00
N VAL A 86 1.86 7.18 3.32
CA VAL A 86 0.53 6.83 2.78
C VAL A 86 -0.57 7.72 3.35
N ASP A 87 -0.40 8.24 4.57
CA ASP A 87 -1.26 9.28 5.14
C ASP A 87 -1.25 10.59 4.33
N GLY A 88 -0.18 10.85 3.57
CA GLY A 88 -0.09 12.03 2.71
C GLY A 88 -0.99 11.96 1.47
N TYR A 89 -1.44 10.78 1.05
CA TYR A 89 -2.21 10.65 -0.20
C TYR A 89 -3.63 11.19 -0.10
N ALA A 90 -4.20 11.23 1.10
CA ALA A 90 -5.56 11.68 1.38
C ALA A 90 -5.62 13.13 1.92
N LYS A 91 -4.51 13.87 1.89
CA LYS A 91 -4.43 15.25 2.37
C LYS A 91 -4.67 16.29 1.29
#